data_AF-C8P427-F1
#
_entry.id   AF-C8P427-F1
#
_cell.length_a   1.000
_cell.length_b   1.000
_cell.length_c   1.000
_cell.angle_alpha   90.00
_cell.angle_beta   90.00
_cell.angle_gamma   90.00
#
_symmetry.space_group_name_H-M   'P 1'
#
loop_
_entity.id
_entity.type
_entity.pdbx_description
1 polymer ?
#
loop_
_entity_poly.entity_id
_entity_poly.type
_entity_poly.pdbx_seq_one_letter_code
_entity_poly.pdbx_strand_id
1 'polypeptide(L)' 'MLSLQLNELETDKIIEKKIYPVIPPKTEYRMTRFGETLTPIILEMDKWGQTYNSINSEDSN' A
#
# COMPACT_ATOMS: atom_id res chain seq x y z
N MET A 1 -5.40 1.23 -13.10
CA MET A 1 -4.52 0.13 -13.53
C MET A 1 -3.38 0.01 -12.52
N LEU A 2 -3.05 -1.20 -12.05
CA LEU A 2 -2.03 -1.43 -11.02
C LEU A 2 -0.64 -0.92 -11.43
N SER A 3 -0.28 -1.05 -12.71
CA SER A 3 1.00 -0.57 -13.23
C SER A 3 1.21 0.95 -13.06
N LEU A 4 0.15 1.74 -13.19
CA LEU A 4 0.21 3.19 -12.98
C LEU A 4 0.49 3.52 -11.51
N GLN A 5 -0.26 2.90 -10.60
CA GLN A 5 -0.10 3.10 -9.16
C GLN A 5 1.29 2.68 -8.66
N LEU A 6 1.85 1.58 -9.20
CA LEU A 6 3.20 1.16 -8.86
C LEU A 6 4.26 2.15 -9.38
N ASN A 7 4.09 2.69 -10.59
CA ASN A 7 5.00 3.71 -11.11
C ASN A 7 4.95 5.02 -10.30
N GLU A 8 3.77 5.42 -9.84
CA GLU A 8 3.60 6.59 -8.96
C GLU A 8 4.32 6.37 -7.62
N LEU A 9 4.07 5.23 -6.96
CA LEU A 9 4.73 4.87 -5.69
C LEU A 9 6.26 4.72 -5.83
N GLU A 10 6.74 4.26 -6.99
CA GLU A 10 8.18 4.19 -7.30
C GLU A 10 8.75 5.61 -7.46
N THR A 11 8.05 6.49 -8.17
CA THR A 11 8.42 7.91 -8.34
C THR A 11 8.50 8.65 -7.01
N ASP A 12 7.55 8.36 -6.11
CA ASP A 12 7.47 8.92 -4.76
C ASP A 12 8.47 8.27 -3.78
N LYS A 13 9.28 7.30 -4.23
CA LYS A 13 10.27 6.56 -3.44
C LYS A 13 9.67 5.75 -2.28
N ILE A 14 8.40 5.40 -2.39
CA ILE A 14 7.71 4.55 -1.41
C ILE A 14 8.02 3.07 -1.66
N ILE A 15 8.13 2.68 -2.94
CA ILE A 15 8.52 1.32 -3.34
C ILE A 15 9.75 1.33 -4.24
N GLU A 16 10.48 0.22 -4.22
CA GLU A 16 11.58 -0.08 -5.15
C GLU A 16 11.18 -1.22 -6.09
N LYS A 17 11.59 -1.12 -7.35
CA LYS A 17 11.37 -2.14 -8.38
C LYS A 17 12.69 -2.83 -8.72
N LYS A 18 12.69 -4.16 -8.67
CA LYS A 18 13.84 -4.98 -9.03
C LYS A 18 13.49 -5.97 -10.13
N ILE A 19 14.20 -5.86 -11.26
CA ILE A 19 14.06 -6.76 -12.41
C ILE A 19 15.17 -7.81 -12.34
N TYR A 20 14.78 -9.08 -12.37
CA TYR A 20 15.70 -10.21 -12.43
C TYR A 20 15.75 -10.74 -13.87
N PRO A 21 16.93 -10.74 -14.52
CA PRO A 21 17.09 -11.23 -15.89
C PRO A 21 17.14 -12.77 -15.91
N VAL A 22 16.02 -13.40 -15.55
CA VAL A 22 15.80 -14.85 -15.65
C VAL A 22 14.79 -15.14 -16.77
N ILE A 23 14.63 -16.40 -17.19
CA ILE A 23 13.63 -16.79 -18.17
C ILE A 23 12.56 -17.63 -17.45
N PRO A 24 11.29 -17.17 -17.36
CA PRO A 24 10.77 -15.86 -17.80
C PRO A 24 11.24 -14.70 -16.88
N PRO A 25 11.30 -13.45 -17.38
CA PRO A 25 11.77 -12.31 -16.58
C PRO A 25 10.87 -12.11 -15.36
N LYS A 26 11.49 -11.96 -14.19
CA LYS A 26 10.79 -11.76 -12.91
C LYS A 26 10.95 -10.32 -12.46
N THR A 27 9.85 -9.70 -12.06
CA THR A 27 9.84 -8.38 -11.41
C THR A 27 9.41 -8.53 -9.97
N GLU A 28 10.16 -7.94 -9.04
CA GLU A 28 9.76 -7.81 -7.64
C GLU A 28 9.60 -6.34 -7.29
N TYR A 29 8.60 -6.03 -6.46
CA TYR A 29 8.42 -4.73 -5.83
C TYR A 29 8.58 -4.90 -4.33
N ARG A 30 9.25 -3.95 -3.67
CA ARG A 30 9.46 -3.95 -2.22
C ARG A 30 9.21 -2.56 -1.68
N MET A 31 8.81 -2.46 -0.41
CA MET A 31 8.76 -1.17 0.27
C MET A 31 10.18 -0.66 0.53
N THR A 32 10.39 0.64 0.37
CA THR A 32 11.62 1.29 0.82
C THR A 32 11.55 1.53 2.33
N ARG A 33 12.68 1.83 2.97
CA ARG A 33 12.71 2.27 4.37
C ARG A 33 11.81 3.48 4.63
N PHE A 34 11.67 4.37 3.63
CA PHE A 34 10.77 5.51 3.71
C PHE A 34 9.30 5.06 3.59
N GLY A 35 8.99 4.18 2.64
CA GLY A 35 7.65 3.61 2.49
C GLY A 35 7.17 2.86 3.73
N GLU A 36 8.05 2.15 4.43
CA GLU A 36 7.76 1.50 5.71
C GLU A 36 7.27 2.48 6.80
N THR A 37 7.67 3.75 6.74
CA THR A 37 7.18 4.77 7.69
C THR A 37 5.69 5.09 7.49
N LEU A 38 5.10 4.77 6.33
CA LEU A 38 3.67 4.94 6.07
C LEU A 38 2.80 3.83 6.67
N THR A 39 3.37 2.64 6.91
CA THR A 39 2.65 1.49 7.49
C THR A 39 1.85 1.85 8.74
N PRO A 40 2.42 2.48 9.79
CA PRO A 40 1.63 2.83 10.98
C PRO A 40 0.46 3.77 10.66
N ILE A 41 0.62 4.72 9.74
CA ILE A 41 -0.46 5.65 9.37
C ILE A 41 -1.61 4.89 8.71
N ILE A 42 -1.30 4.01 7.77
CA ILE A 42 -2.31 3.18 7.08
C ILE A 42 -3.06 2.29 8.09
N LEU A 43 -2.36 1.73 9.07
CA LEU A 43 -2.97 0.92 10.13
C LEU A 43 -3.89 1.75 11.03
N GLU A 44 -3.52 2.99 11.37
CA GLU A 44 -4.40 3.88 12.14
C GLU A 44 -5.63 4.31 11.33
N MET A 45 -5.48 4.54 10.02
CA MET A 45 -6.61 4.80 9.12
C MET A 45 -7.58 3.61 9.06
N ASP A 46 -7.06 2.38 9.03
CA ASP A 46 -7.86 1.16 9.07
C ASP A 46 -8.63 1.03 10.39
N LYS A 47 -7.97 1.23 11.54
CA LYS A 47 -8.62 1.24 12.87
C LYS A 47 -9.74 2.26 12.96
N TRP A 48 -9.50 3.47 12.44
CA TRP A 48 -10.53 4.50 12.39
C TRP A 48 -11.70 4.06 11.51
N GLY A 49 -11.44 3.49 10.33
CA GLY A 49 -12.47 2.98 9.43
C GLY A 49 -13.33 1.89 10.06
N GLN A 50 -12.72 0.97 10.82
CA GLN A 50 -13.45 -0.04 11.58
C GLN A 50 -14.36 0.61 12.63
N THR A 51 -13.84 1.57 13.39
CA THR A 51 -14.61 2.31 14.40
C THR A 51 -15.79 3.06 13.78
N TYR A 52 -15.55 3.73 12.65
CA TYR A 52 -16.58 4.43 11.90
C TYR A 52 -17.68 3.47 11.42
N ASN A 53 -17.30 2.33 10.85
CA ASN A 53 -18.27 1.33 10.38
C ASN A 53 -19.10 0.75 11.54
N SER A 54 -18.49 0.51 12.70
CA SER A 54 -19.21 0.07 13.90
C SER A 54 -20.25 1.10 14.35
N ILE A 55 -19.89 2.38 14.44
CA ILE A 55 -20.82 3.45 14.82
C ILE A 55 -21.99 3.55 13.84
N ASN A 56 -21.71 3.62 12.53
CA ASN A 56 -22.78 3.77 11.53
C ASN A 56 -23.66 2.53 11.39
N SER A 57 -23.19 1.35 11.80
CA SER A 57 -24.01 0.14 11.85
C SER A 57 -25.04 0.15 12.99
N GLU A 58 -24.82 0.95 14.05
CA GLU A 58 -25.77 1.13 15.16
C GLU A 58 -26.88 2.13 14.82
N ASP A 59 -26.60 3.12 13.97
CA ASP A 59 -27.59 4.13 13.52
C ASP A 59 -28.56 3.62 12.44
N SER A 60 -28.37 2.40 11.94
CA SER A 60 -29.21 1.77 10.91
C SER A 60 -30.22 0.74 11.46
N ASN A 61 -30.42 0.67 12.79
CA ASN A 61 -31.40 -0.20 13.46
C ASN A 61 -32.46 0.60 14.22
#